data_AF-A0A956XLN8-F1
#
_entry.id   AF-A0A956XLN8-F1
#
_cell.length_a   1.000
_cell.length_b   1.000
_cell.length_c   1.000
_cell.angle_alpha   90.00
_cell.angle_beta   90.00
_cell.angle_gamma   90.00
#
_symmetry.space_group_name_H-M   'P 1'
#
loop_
_entity.id
_entity.type
_entity.pdbx_description
1 polymer ?
#
loop_
_entity_poly.entity_id
_entity_poly.type
_entity_poly.pdbx_seq_one_letter_code
_entity_poly.pdbx_strand_id
1 'polypeptide(L)'
;MDVSRYVRAFFKALSMTLQGKAFQPADLAYPELHAWIAEGRELLARTIAVAEKNGFDDSAQETTTMTIDHRPMSMRTVLRAVQHNLETEYPMLLASRIDGSLLTMQSINMNDYFRVGRLLEHDAIAETPLVPAVRHLHKHLSNLPATKSADTP
;
A
#
# COMPACT_ATOMS: atom_id res chain seq x y z
N MET A 1 -37.89 -14.13 1.12
CA MET A 1 -37.11 -12.89 0.89
C MET A 1 -38.09 -11.75 0.77
N ASP A 2 -38.05 -10.80 1.69
CA ASP A 2 -39.09 -9.78 1.83
C ASP A 2 -38.77 -8.57 0.94
N VAL A 3 -39.37 -8.54 -0.25
CA VAL A 3 -39.22 -7.48 -1.27
C VAL A 3 -39.53 -6.10 -0.69
N SER A 4 -40.42 -6.04 0.30
CA SER A 4 -40.80 -4.85 1.06
C SER A 4 -39.61 -4.15 1.74
N ARG A 5 -38.61 -4.92 2.19
CA ARG A 5 -37.41 -4.39 2.87
C ARG A 5 -36.46 -3.70 1.90
N TYR A 6 -36.31 -4.25 0.70
CA TYR A 6 -35.43 -3.72 -0.34
C TYR A 6 -35.97 -2.45 -0.97
N VAL A 7 -37.28 -2.39 -1.22
CA VAL A 7 -37.94 -1.19 -1.73
C VAL A 7 -37.80 -0.04 -0.74
N ARG A 8 -38.00 -0.30 0.56
CA ARG A 8 -37.83 0.71 1.61
C ARG A 8 -36.38 1.19 1.74
N ALA A 9 -35.41 0.28 1.60
CA ALA A 9 -33.99 0.62 1.60
C ALA A 9 -33.61 1.51 0.40
N PHE A 10 -34.14 1.21 -0.79
CA PHE A 10 -33.90 1.99 -2.00
C PHE A 10 -34.43 3.43 -1.89
N PHE A 11 -35.68 3.62 -1.46
CA PHE A 11 -36.24 4.96 -1.31
C PHE A 11 -35.57 5.76 -0.18
N LYS A 12 -35.12 5.08 0.88
CA LYS A 12 -34.32 5.73 1.93
C LYS A 12 -32.97 6.19 1.39
N ALA A 13 -32.26 5.36 0.62
CA ALA A 13 -31.01 5.73 -0.03
C ALA A 13 -31.20 6.92 -0.99
N LEU A 14 -32.24 6.89 -1.83
CA LEU A 14 -32.56 7.97 -2.77
C LEU A 14 -32.89 9.30 -2.06
N SER A 15 -33.70 9.25 -1.00
CA SER A 15 -34.01 10.41 -0.17
C SER A 15 -32.77 10.98 0.50
N MET A 16 -31.80 10.15 0.85
CA MET A 16 -30.55 10.58 1.48
C MET A 16 -29.57 11.20 0.48
N THR A 17 -29.50 10.66 -0.75
CA THR A 17 -28.73 11.26 -1.86
C THR A 17 -29.26 12.65 -2.21
N LEU A 18 -30.57 12.84 -2.25
CA LEU A 18 -31.19 14.15 -2.48
C LEU A 18 -30.94 15.14 -1.33
N GLN A 19 -30.68 14.65 -0.12
CA GLN A 19 -30.38 15.47 1.07
C GLN A 19 -28.87 15.74 1.26
N GLY A 20 -28.01 15.29 0.34
CA GLY A 20 -26.55 15.43 0.46
C GLY A 20 -25.93 14.61 1.60
N LYS A 21 -26.71 13.78 2.27
CA LYS A 21 -26.24 12.85 3.32
C LYS A 21 -25.84 11.55 2.63
N ALA A 22 -24.66 11.55 2.02
CA ALA A 22 -24.07 10.31 1.54
C ALA A 22 -23.90 9.35 2.71
N PHE A 23 -24.44 8.15 2.59
CA PHE A 23 -23.98 7.02 3.39
C PHE A 23 -22.48 6.92 3.09
N GLN A 24 -21.59 7.20 4.04
CA GLN A 24 -20.23 6.66 3.91
C GLN A 24 -20.46 5.15 3.96
N PRO A 25 -20.26 4.41 2.84
CA PRO A 25 -20.24 2.96 2.96
C PRO A 25 -19.22 2.64 4.05
N ALA A 26 -19.52 1.60 4.81
CA ALA A 26 -18.62 1.04 5.81
C ALA A 26 -17.17 0.85 5.31
N ASP A 27 -16.98 0.86 3.99
CA ASP A 27 -15.75 0.72 3.20
C ASP A 27 -14.88 1.99 3.06
N LEU A 28 -15.23 3.14 3.66
CA LEU A 28 -14.39 4.35 3.61
C LEU A 28 -14.03 4.87 5.00
N ALA A 29 -13.79 3.99 5.98
CA ALA A 29 -13.30 4.39 7.29
C ALA A 29 -11.93 5.11 7.22
N TYR A 30 -11.16 4.86 6.14
CA TYR A 30 -9.81 5.40 5.97
C TYR A 30 -9.53 5.83 4.52
N PRO A 31 -10.20 6.88 4.01
CA PRO A 31 -10.09 7.28 2.59
C PRO A 31 -8.67 7.69 2.22
N GLU A 32 -7.93 8.34 3.13
CA GLU A 32 -6.54 8.70 2.90
C GLU A 32 -5.61 7.49 2.81
N LEU A 33 -5.84 6.45 3.64
CA LEU A 33 -5.06 5.21 3.55
C LEU A 33 -5.35 4.46 2.25
N HIS A 34 -6.61 4.42 1.81
CA HIS A 34 -6.94 3.83 0.50
C HIS A 34 -6.27 4.58 -0.66
N ALA A 35 -6.28 5.91 -0.63
CA ALA A 35 -5.60 6.72 -1.64
C ALA A 35 -4.08 6.50 -1.62
N TRP A 36 -3.49 6.46 -0.42
CA TRP A 36 -2.07 6.17 -0.23
C TRP A 36 -1.71 4.77 -0.75
N ILE A 37 -2.48 3.73 -0.45
CA ILE A 37 -2.28 2.37 -1.00
C ILE A 37 -2.31 2.39 -2.53
N ALA A 38 -3.29 3.07 -3.12
CA ALA A 38 -3.41 3.17 -4.58
C ALA A 38 -2.19 3.84 -5.22
N GLU A 39 -1.73 4.97 -4.68
CA GLU A 39 -0.52 5.66 -5.14
C GLU A 39 0.72 4.77 -4.98
N GLY A 40 0.85 4.07 -3.84
CA GLY A 40 1.95 3.14 -3.58
C GLY A 40 2.03 2.03 -4.62
N ARG A 41 0.89 1.46 -5.04
CA ARG A 41 0.83 0.45 -6.11
C ARG A 41 1.34 0.99 -7.43
N GLU A 42 0.97 2.21 -7.79
CA GLU A 42 1.47 2.83 -9.01
C GLU A 42 2.98 3.11 -8.96
N LEU A 43 3.49 3.61 -7.83
CA LEU A 43 4.91 3.85 -7.63
C LEU A 43 5.72 2.56 -7.67
N LEU A 44 5.20 1.48 -7.08
CA LEU A 44 5.82 0.16 -7.17
C LEU A 44 5.83 -0.36 -8.60
N ALA A 45 4.69 -0.29 -9.32
CA ALA A 45 4.62 -0.70 -10.72
C ALA A 45 5.61 0.07 -11.60
N ARG A 46 5.72 1.39 -11.39
CA ARG A 46 6.74 2.23 -12.05
C ARG A 46 8.16 1.79 -11.70
N THR A 47 8.42 1.44 -10.43
CA THR A 47 9.74 0.96 -9.98
C THR A 47 10.13 -0.33 -10.66
N ILE A 48 9.21 -1.30 -10.74
CA ILE A 48 9.43 -2.58 -11.43
C ILE A 48 9.67 -2.35 -12.93
N ALA A 49 8.84 -1.54 -13.59
CA ALA A 49 9.00 -1.26 -15.02
C ALA A 49 10.33 -0.55 -15.34
N VAL A 50 10.78 0.38 -14.48
CA VAL A 50 12.10 1.02 -14.62
C VAL A 50 13.21 0.01 -14.38
N ALA A 51 13.06 -0.88 -13.39
CA ALA A 51 14.04 -1.93 -13.12
C ALA A 51 14.24 -2.82 -14.37
N GLU A 52 13.15 -3.37 -14.90
CA GLU A 52 13.16 -4.22 -16.10
C GLU A 52 13.80 -3.51 -17.30
N LYS A 53 13.42 -2.26 -17.57
CA LYS A 53 13.97 -1.46 -18.67
C LYS A 53 15.48 -1.22 -18.55
N ASN A 54 16.02 -1.25 -17.33
CA ASN A 54 17.43 -0.99 -17.05
C ASN A 54 18.21 -2.27 -16.71
N GLY A 55 17.75 -3.43 -17.17
CA GLY A 55 18.48 -4.71 -17.05
C GLY A 55 18.29 -5.43 -15.71
N PHE A 56 17.40 -4.94 -14.85
CA PHE A 56 16.92 -5.67 -13.68
C PHE A 56 15.64 -6.42 -14.05
N ASP A 57 15.78 -7.36 -14.97
CA ASP A 57 14.72 -8.33 -15.25
C ASP A 57 14.51 -9.26 -14.06
N ASP A 58 13.56 -10.16 -14.22
CA ASP A 58 13.23 -11.15 -13.22
C ASP A 58 14.46 -11.92 -12.67
N SER A 59 15.35 -12.40 -13.55
CA SER A 59 16.53 -13.13 -13.11
C SER A 59 17.51 -12.23 -12.34
N ALA A 60 17.76 -11.03 -12.87
CA ALA A 60 18.67 -10.07 -12.25
C ALA A 60 18.16 -9.58 -10.88
N GLN A 61 16.84 -9.39 -10.71
CA GLN A 61 16.24 -9.03 -9.43
C GLN A 61 16.39 -10.13 -8.38
N GLU A 62 16.40 -11.41 -8.78
CA GLU A 62 16.62 -12.53 -7.86
C GLU A 62 18.08 -12.61 -7.38
N THR A 63 19.03 -12.35 -8.29
CA THR A 63 20.46 -12.42 -7.96
C THR A 63 21.02 -11.16 -7.32
N THR A 64 20.30 -10.03 -7.42
CA THR A 64 20.68 -8.78 -6.74
C THR A 64 20.30 -8.86 -5.27
N THR A 65 21.23 -9.32 -4.44
CA THR A 65 21.01 -9.58 -3.00
C THR A 65 21.63 -8.52 -2.11
N MET A 66 20.88 -8.04 -1.12
CA MET A 66 21.37 -7.18 -0.06
C MET A 66 21.31 -7.89 1.30
N THR A 67 22.19 -7.48 2.22
CA THR A 67 22.12 -7.92 3.62
C THR A 67 21.18 -7.00 4.39
N ILE A 68 20.08 -7.57 4.87
CA ILE A 68 19.05 -6.92 5.69
C ILE A 68 18.88 -7.75 6.96
N ASP A 69 19.06 -7.14 8.13
CA ASP A 69 18.98 -7.83 9.43
C ASP A 69 19.82 -9.12 9.49
N HIS A 70 21.05 -9.03 8.98
CA HIS A 70 22.00 -10.14 8.87
C HIS A 70 21.55 -11.31 7.97
N ARG A 71 20.52 -11.12 7.14
CA ARG A 71 20.02 -12.12 6.19
C ARG A 71 20.19 -11.63 4.75
N PRO A 72 20.59 -12.51 3.81
CA PRO A 72 20.54 -12.17 2.40
C PRO A 72 19.08 -12.09 1.95
N MET A 73 18.73 -11.02 1.24
CA MET A 73 17.41 -10.81 0.65
C MET A 73 17.57 -10.27 -0.76
N SER A 74 16.89 -10.88 -1.73
CA SER A 74 16.91 -10.44 -3.13
C SER A 74 16.07 -9.17 -3.32
N MET A 75 16.43 -8.35 -4.31
CA MET A 75 15.60 -7.21 -4.74
C MET A 75 14.17 -7.67 -5.04
N ARG A 76 14.02 -8.81 -5.72
CA ARG A 76 12.70 -9.38 -5.99
C ARG A 76 11.91 -9.60 -4.71
N THR A 77 12.53 -10.20 -3.71
CA THR A 77 11.86 -10.46 -2.42
C THR A 77 11.37 -9.16 -1.78
N VAL A 78 12.20 -8.11 -1.80
CA VAL A 78 11.83 -6.78 -1.28
C VAL A 78 10.61 -6.23 -2.03
N LEU A 79 10.68 -6.15 -3.37
CA LEU A 79 9.62 -5.56 -4.19
C LEU A 79 8.31 -6.37 -4.12
N ARG A 80 8.39 -7.70 -4.08
CA ARG A 80 7.22 -8.59 -3.93
C ARG A 80 6.58 -8.50 -2.56
N ALA A 81 7.36 -8.30 -1.49
CA ALA A 81 6.80 -8.06 -0.16
C ALA A 81 5.98 -6.77 -0.14
N VAL A 82 6.53 -5.67 -0.68
CA VAL A 82 5.80 -4.39 -0.81
C VAL A 82 4.55 -4.56 -1.67
N GLN A 83 4.65 -5.31 -2.78
CA GLN A 83 3.51 -5.63 -3.64
C GLN A 83 2.40 -6.33 -2.86
N HIS A 84 2.73 -7.43 -2.19
CA HIS A 84 1.79 -8.23 -1.42
C HIS A 84 1.10 -7.39 -0.34
N ASN A 85 1.86 -6.53 0.34
CA ASN A 85 1.32 -5.67 1.38
C ASN A 85 0.33 -4.63 0.81
N LEU A 86 0.70 -3.95 -0.27
CA LEU A 86 -0.15 -2.96 -0.93
C LEU A 86 -1.41 -3.57 -1.56
N GLU A 87 -1.32 -4.78 -2.10
CA GLU A 87 -2.43 -5.41 -2.83
C GLU A 87 -3.35 -6.23 -1.94
N THR A 88 -2.82 -6.79 -0.84
CA THR A 88 -3.54 -7.78 -0.02
C THR A 88 -3.57 -7.39 1.45
N GLU A 89 -2.42 -7.29 2.12
CA GLU A 89 -2.39 -7.14 3.58
C GLU A 89 -3.01 -5.82 4.05
N TYR A 90 -2.63 -4.70 3.45
CA TYR A 90 -3.16 -3.39 3.85
C TYR A 90 -4.67 -3.29 3.61
N PRO A 91 -5.21 -3.64 2.42
CA PRO A 91 -6.66 -3.72 2.25
C PRO A 91 -7.36 -4.63 3.26
N MET A 92 -6.79 -5.81 3.56
CA MET A 92 -7.35 -6.73 4.54
C MET A 92 -7.34 -6.14 5.96
N LEU A 93 -6.27 -5.49 6.39
CA LEU A 93 -6.16 -4.83 7.68
C LEU A 93 -7.15 -3.67 7.83
N LEU A 94 -7.37 -2.90 6.77
CA LEU A 94 -8.37 -1.82 6.78
C LEU A 94 -9.81 -2.37 6.82
N ALA A 95 -10.05 -3.53 6.21
CA ALA A 95 -11.36 -4.18 6.19
C ALA A 95 -11.68 -4.96 7.49
N SER A 96 -10.67 -5.52 8.17
CA SER A 96 -10.87 -6.45 9.28
C SER A 96 -11.51 -5.81 10.52
N ARG A 97 -11.34 -4.50 10.71
CA ARG A 97 -11.79 -3.74 11.91
C ARG A 97 -11.35 -4.36 13.24
N ILE A 98 -10.27 -5.15 13.23
CA ILE A 98 -9.68 -5.72 14.44
C ILE A 98 -8.87 -4.63 15.14
N ASP A 99 -8.97 -4.57 16.47
CA ASP A 99 -8.15 -3.69 17.29
C ASP A 99 -6.65 -3.90 16.98
N GLY A 100 -5.94 -2.80 16.75
CA GLY A 100 -4.52 -2.85 16.40
C GLY A 100 -4.21 -3.02 14.91
N SER A 101 -5.18 -3.20 14.02
CA SER A 101 -4.92 -3.35 12.57
C SER A 101 -4.11 -2.20 11.97
N LEU A 102 -4.36 -0.96 12.43
CA LEU A 102 -3.61 0.22 12.01
C LEU A 102 -2.16 0.19 12.52
N LEU A 103 -1.94 -0.27 13.75
CA LEU A 103 -0.59 -0.44 14.31
C LEU A 103 0.16 -1.56 13.58
N THR A 104 -0.52 -2.65 13.22
CA THR A 104 0.04 -3.71 12.38
C THR A 104 0.43 -3.18 11.01
N MET A 105 -0.45 -2.42 10.35
CA MET A 105 -0.16 -1.78 9.06
C MET A 105 1.07 -0.85 9.17
N GLN A 106 1.14 -0.02 10.20
CA GLN A 106 2.29 0.86 10.46
C GLN A 106 3.59 0.05 10.63
N SER A 107 3.54 -1.05 11.39
CA SER A 107 4.70 -1.90 11.65
C SER A 107 5.19 -2.61 10.39
N ILE A 108 4.28 -3.11 9.56
CA ILE A 108 4.61 -3.71 8.26
C ILE A 108 5.22 -2.66 7.33
N ASN A 109 4.61 -1.47 7.23
CA ASN A 109 5.12 -0.40 6.39
C ASN A 109 6.51 0.09 6.82
N MET A 110 6.81 0.10 8.13
CA MET A 110 8.15 0.43 8.61
C MET A 110 9.21 -0.56 8.12
N ASN A 111 8.88 -1.85 8.06
CA ASN A 111 9.77 -2.86 7.49
C ASN A 111 9.95 -2.65 5.98
N ASP A 112 8.86 -2.35 5.25
CA ASP A 112 8.92 -2.07 3.82
C ASP A 112 9.77 -0.83 3.53
N TYR A 113 9.56 0.26 4.26
CA TYR A 113 10.35 1.48 4.19
C TYR A 113 11.85 1.16 4.36
N PHE A 114 12.21 0.45 5.44
CA PHE A 114 13.59 0.08 5.70
C PHE A 114 14.19 -0.75 4.56
N ARG A 115 13.50 -1.80 4.10
CA ARG A 115 13.98 -2.71 3.06
C ARG A 115 14.14 -2.02 1.71
N VAL A 116 13.20 -1.16 1.32
CA VAL A 116 13.30 -0.37 0.10
C VAL A 116 14.43 0.66 0.21
N GLY A 117 14.67 1.23 1.40
CA GLY A 117 15.81 2.09 1.65
C GLY A 117 17.14 1.40 1.38
N ARG A 118 17.27 0.13 1.77
CA ARG A 118 18.48 -0.69 1.53
C ARG A 118 18.77 -0.94 0.04
N LEU A 119 17.76 -0.89 -0.83
CA LEU A 119 17.98 -0.92 -2.28
C LEU A 119 18.77 0.32 -2.76
N LEU A 120 18.55 1.48 -2.16
CA LEU A 120 19.26 2.72 -2.56
C LEU A 120 20.75 2.70 -2.19
N GLU A 121 21.15 1.82 -1.29
CA GLU A 121 22.51 1.67 -0.79
C GLU A 121 23.29 0.56 -1.52
N HIS A 122 22.63 -0.22 -2.37
CA HIS A 122 23.25 -1.33 -3.08
C HIS A 122 24.03 -0.83 -4.30
N ASP A 123 25.29 -1.22 -4.45
CA ASP A 123 26.19 -0.75 -5.51
C ASP A 123 25.64 -0.96 -6.93
N ALA A 124 25.00 -2.11 -7.17
CA ALA A 124 24.37 -2.38 -8.46
C ALA A 124 23.24 -1.38 -8.81
N ILE A 125 22.66 -0.70 -7.82
CA ILE A 125 21.53 0.22 -8.01
C ILE A 125 22.00 1.68 -7.96
N ALA A 126 22.93 2.03 -7.08
CA ALA A 126 23.30 3.41 -6.73
C ALA A 126 23.65 4.31 -7.94
N GLU A 127 24.19 3.73 -9.02
CA GLU A 127 24.61 4.45 -10.23
C GLU A 127 23.71 4.17 -11.44
N THR A 128 22.47 3.75 -11.20
CA THR A 128 21.53 3.36 -12.28
C THR A 128 20.34 4.32 -12.39
N PRO A 129 19.67 4.37 -13.57
CA PRO A 129 18.42 5.10 -13.73
C PRO A 129 17.24 4.58 -12.87
N LEU A 130 17.44 3.49 -12.11
CA LEU A 130 16.45 2.97 -11.16
C LEU A 130 16.37 3.79 -9.86
N VAL A 131 17.43 4.50 -9.48
CA VAL A 131 17.51 5.25 -8.21
C VAL A 131 16.34 6.21 -7.99
N PRO A 132 15.93 7.05 -8.96
CA PRO A 132 14.81 7.97 -8.76
C PRO A 132 13.50 7.25 -8.47
N ALA A 133 13.23 6.13 -9.15
CA ALA A 133 12.00 5.36 -8.97
C ALA A 133 11.94 4.71 -7.58
N VAL A 134 13.02 4.04 -7.18
CA VAL A 134 13.14 3.45 -5.82
C VAL A 134 13.06 4.55 -4.75
N ARG A 135 13.66 5.73 -4.98
CA ARG A 135 13.61 6.86 -4.05
C ARG A 135 12.20 7.43 -3.90
N HIS A 136 11.42 7.50 -4.98
CA HIS A 136 10.02 7.91 -4.90
C HIS A 136 9.17 6.89 -4.13
N LEU A 137 9.35 5.59 -4.37
CA LEU A 137 8.68 4.55 -3.60
C LEU A 137 9.06 4.64 -2.10
N HIS A 138 10.36 4.75 -1.80
CA HIS A 138 10.86 4.90 -0.43
C HIS A 138 10.26 6.13 0.29
N LYS A 139 10.23 7.28 -0.40
CA LYS A 139 9.62 8.50 0.12
C LYS A 139 8.12 8.34 0.35
N HIS A 140 7.41 7.62 -0.51
CA HIS A 140 5.99 7.37 -0.31
C HIS A 140 5.74 6.50 0.94
N LEU A 141 6.55 5.47 1.14
CA LEU A 141 6.48 4.60 2.33
C LEU A 141 6.79 5.36 3.64
N SER A 142 7.59 6.43 3.60
CA SER A 142 7.84 7.27 4.78
C SER A 142 6.66 8.17 5.17
N ASN A 143 5.67 8.33 4.29
CA ASN A 143 4.57 9.29 4.44
C ASN A 143 3.22 8.58 4.62
N LEU A 144 3.20 7.49 5.39
CA LEU A 144 1.95 6.81 5.74
C LEU A 144 1.01 7.80 6.47
N PRO A 145 -0.22 8.02 5.97
CA PRO A 145 -1.15 8.98 6.58
C PRO A 145 -1.42 8.68 8.05
N ALA A 146 -1.38 9.73 8.88
CA ALA A 146 -1.81 9.63 10.27
C ALA A 146 -3.31 9.37 10.31
N THR A 147 -3.74 8.33 11.01
CA THR A 147 -5.16 8.13 11.25
C THR A 147 -5.61 9.10 12.34
N LYS A 148 -6.39 10.11 11.98
CA LYS A 148 -7.35 10.65 12.94
C LYS A 148 -8.37 9.55 13.14
N SER A 149 -8.41 8.95 14.33
CA SER A 149 -9.60 8.23 14.76
C SER A 149 -10.79 9.15 14.47
N ALA A 150 -11.74 8.72 13.65
CA ALA A 150 -13.03 9.39 13.62
C ALA A 150 -13.53 9.33 15.06
N ASP A 151 -13.48 10.47 15.75
CA ASP A 151 -13.87 10.57 17.15
C ASP A 151 -15.20 9.87 17.33
N THR A 152 -15.21 8.89 18.25
CA THR A 152 -16.44 8.27 18.69
C THR A 152 -17.15 9.32 19.55
N PRO A 153 -18.42 9.68 19.25
CA PRO A 153 -19.17 10.65 20.06
C PRO A 153 -19.40 10.15 21.49
#